data_AF-A0A317IBU5-F1
#
_entry.id   AF-A0A317IBU5-F1
#
_cell.length_a   1.000
_cell.length_b   1.000
_cell.length_c   1.000
_cell.angle_alpha   90.00
_cell.angle_beta   90.00
_cell.angle_gamma   90.00
#
_symmetry.space_group_name_H-M   'P 1'
#
loop_
_entity.id
_entity.type
_entity.pdbx_description
1 polymer ?
#
loop_
_entity_poly.entity_id
_entity_poly.type
_entity_poly.pdbx_seq_one_letter_code
_entity_poly.pdbx_strand_id
1 'polypeptide(L)'
;MKTYIPKQPKHSRERIEAKLDARLVRQLEQYCQYLESDRDYVLSQVLELIFRKDKGFAAWLGSKAAPMPVSSPAQPAGEVGRRGLDRRPERLGIGGTA
;
A
#
# COMPACT_ATOMS: atom_id res chain seq x y z
N MET A 1 28.35 -30.99 3.83
CA MET A 1 29.19 -30.49 4.95
C MET A 1 28.29 -29.73 5.91
N LYS A 2 28.24 -30.13 7.19
CA LYS A 2 27.34 -29.56 8.19
C LYS A 2 28.03 -28.34 8.82
N THR A 3 27.61 -27.15 8.44
CA THR A 3 28.14 -25.89 8.97
C THR A 3 27.43 -25.53 10.29
N TYR A 4 28.21 -25.40 11.36
CA TYR A 4 27.75 -25.14 12.74
C TYR A 4 27.48 -23.65 13.03
N ILE A 5 27.64 -22.78 12.03
CA ILE A 5 27.49 -21.33 12.19
C ILE A 5 26.11 -20.95 11.63
N PRO A 6 25.21 -20.39 12.46
CA PRO A 6 23.91 -19.91 11.98
C PRO A 6 24.13 -18.78 10.96
N LYS A 7 23.33 -18.78 9.89
CA LYS A 7 23.36 -17.70 8.89
C LYS A 7 23.06 -16.38 9.59
N GLN A 8 24.05 -15.50 9.67
CA GLN A 8 23.82 -14.17 10.23
C GLN A 8 22.72 -13.47 9.41
N PRO A 9 21.71 -12.87 10.06
CA PRO A 9 20.76 -12.04 9.36
C PRO A 9 21.55 -10.88 8.74
N LYS A 10 21.65 -10.89 7.40
CA LYS A 10 22.16 -9.74 6.66
C LYS A 10 21.18 -8.61 6.91
N HIS A 11 21.51 -7.74 7.86
CA HIS A 11 20.92 -6.41 7.88
C HIS A 11 21.35 -5.75 6.57
N SER A 12 20.47 -5.76 5.58
CA SER A 12 20.63 -5.02 4.34
C SER A 12 20.56 -3.54 4.66
N ARG A 13 21.66 -2.98 5.16
CA ARG A 13 21.85 -1.53 5.24
C ARG A 13 22.12 -1.08 3.82
N GLU A 14 21.14 -0.44 3.21
CA GLU A 14 21.30 0.19 1.91
C GLU A 14 22.15 1.46 2.09
N ARG A 15 23.22 1.58 1.32
CA ARG A 15 24.09 2.75 1.36
C ARG A 15 23.45 3.86 0.54
N ILE A 16 23.05 4.94 1.20
CA ILE A 16 22.52 6.14 0.55
C ILE A 16 23.63 7.19 0.53
N GLU A 17 23.99 7.65 -0.67
CA GLU A 17 24.97 8.72 -0.85
C GLU A 17 24.21 10.02 -1.14
N ALA A 18 24.32 11.00 -0.23
CA ALA A 18 23.68 12.30 -0.36
C ALA A 18 24.70 13.42 -0.25
N LYS A 19 24.57 14.45 -1.11
CA LYS A 19 25.37 15.66 -1.01
C LYS A 19 24.73 16.59 0.01
N LEU A 20 25.49 16.94 1.05
CA LEU A 20 25.09 17.91 2.07
C LEU A 20 25.82 19.23 1.84
N ASP A 21 25.18 20.32 2.25
CA ASP A 21 25.83 21.63 2.26
C ASP A 21 27.01 21.63 3.25
N ALA A 22 28.08 22.35 2.90
CA ALA A 22 29.29 22.40 3.71
C ALA A 22 29.03 22.91 5.15
N ARG A 23 28.07 23.81 5.34
CA ARG A 23 27.70 24.28 6.69
C ARG A 23 27.06 23.16 7.51
N LEU A 24 26.16 22.40 6.88
CA LEU A 24 25.50 21.25 7.51
C LEU A 24 26.49 20.15 7.87
N VAL A 25 27.48 19.87 7.01
CA VAL A 25 28.54 18.89 7.30
C VAL A 25 29.30 19.29 8.56
N ARG A 26 29.72 20.55 8.68
CA ARG A 26 30.46 21.03 9.85
C ARG A 26 29.63 20.93 11.13
N GLN A 27 28.34 21.27 11.07
CA GLN A 27 27.44 21.11 12.21
C GLN A 27 27.23 19.63 12.57
N LEU A 28 27.10 18.76 11.57
CA LEU A 28 26.99 17.32 11.78
C LEU A 28 28.23 16.76 12.47
N GLU A 29 29.43 17.15 12.04
CA GLU A 29 30.69 16.72 12.66
C GLU A 29 30.79 17.16 14.14
N GLN A 30 30.46 18.41 14.44
CA GLN A 30 30.40 18.91 15.81
C GLN A 30 29.38 18.14 16.66
N TYR A 31 28.23 17.82 16.07
CA TYR A 31 27.19 17.07 16.75
C TYR A 31 27.59 15.60 16.98
N CYS A 32 28.30 14.99 16.04
CA CYS A 32 28.89 13.66 16.20
C CYS A 32 29.92 13.63 17.33
N GLN A 33 30.77 14.67 17.44
CA GLN A 33 31.71 14.81 18.55
C GLN A 33 31.00 14.98 19.90
N TYR A 34 29.94 15.79 19.93
CA TYR A 34 29.15 16.03 21.15
C TYR A 34 28.45 14.75 21.66
N LEU A 35 27.93 13.92 20.75
CA LEU A 35 27.26 12.66 21.09
C LEU A 35 28.20 11.44 21.11
N GLU A 36 29.50 11.64 20.88
CA GLU A 36 30.50 10.57 20.75
C GLU A 36 30.04 9.43 19.83
N SER A 37 29.37 9.81 18.74
CA SER A 37 28.64 8.91 17.85
C SER A 37 29.06 9.09 16.40
N ASP A 38 28.87 8.03 15.60
CA ASP A 38 29.22 8.06 14.18
C ASP A 38 28.17 8.80 13.33
N ARG A 39 28.58 9.27 12.16
CA ARG A 39 27.71 10.06 11.25
C ARG A 39 26.49 9.25 10.82
N ASP A 40 26.68 7.99 10.47
CA ASP A 40 25.60 7.08 10.08
C ASP A 40 24.56 6.91 11.20
N TYR A 41 25.01 6.84 12.45
CA TYR A 41 24.12 6.70 13.60
C TYR A 41 23.28 7.95 13.80
N VAL A 42 23.93 9.11 13.81
CA VAL A 42 23.26 10.41 13.96
C VAL A 42 22.23 10.63 12.85
N LEU A 43 22.62 10.39 11.59
CA LEU A 43 21.71 10.54 10.45
C LEU A 43 20.51 9.59 10.54
N SER A 44 20.73 8.33 10.94
CA SER A 44 19.65 7.37 11.12
C SER A 44 18.64 7.84 12.18
N GLN A 45 19.12 8.32 13.33
CA GLN A 45 18.26 8.82 14.40
C GLN A 45 17.49 10.08 13.99
N VAL A 46 18.14 11.01 13.29
CA VAL A 46 17.49 12.25 12.81
C VAL A 46 16.39 11.92 11.81
N LEU A 47 16.64 11.01 10.86
CA LEU A 47 15.64 10.59 9.88
C LEU A 47 14.44 9.90 10.55
N GLU A 48 14.69 9.00 11.49
CA GLU A 48 13.61 8.33 12.23
C GLU A 48 12.75 9.35 13.00
N LEU A 49 13.39 10.32 13.66
CA LEU A 49 12.70 11.37 14.39
C LEU A 49 11.82 12.22 13.47
N ILE A 50 12.34 12.62 12.30
CA ILE A 50 11.61 13.43 11.33
C ILE A 50 10.41 12.66 10.78
N PHE A 51 10.59 11.41 10.36
CA PHE A 51 9.50 10.59 9.82
C PHE A 51 8.39 10.35 10.85
N ARG A 52 8.74 10.22 12.14
CA ARG A 52 7.76 10.06 13.22
C ARG A 52 7.02 11.36 13.54
N LYS A 53 7.71 12.51 13.47
CA LYS A 53 7.11 13.81 13.78
C LYS A 53 6.28 14.39 12.65
N ASP A 54 6.64 14.09 11.40
CA ASP A 54 5.97 14.65 10.23
C ASP A 54 4.64 13.93 9.96
N LYS A 55 3.56 14.50 10.52
CA LYS A 55 2.20 13.98 10.34
C LYS A 55 1.74 14.06 8.88
N GLY A 56 2.28 14.99 8.09
CA GLY A 56 1.98 15.12 6.66
C GLY A 56 2.56 13.95 5.88
N PHE A 57 3.81 13.60 6.16
CA PHE A 57 4.48 12.43 5.61
C PHE A 57 3.79 11.13 6.03
N ALA A 58 3.39 11.02 7.31
CA ALA A 58 2.64 9.86 7.81
C ALA A 58 1.27 9.73 7.12
N ALA A 59 0.53 10.82 6.95
CA ALA A 59 -0.74 10.84 6.22
C ALA A 59 -0.56 10.48 4.74
N TRP A 60 0.49 11.01 4.10
CA TRP A 60 0.84 10.68 2.72
C TRP A 60 1.21 9.19 2.55
N LEU A 61 1.93 8.61 3.51
CA LEU A 61 2.21 7.17 3.57
C LEU A 61 0.92 6.34 3.67
N GLY A 62 -0.01 6.75 4.55
CA GLY A 62 -1.32 6.11 4.70
C GLY A 62 -2.14 6.13 3.41
N SER A 63 -2.10 7.23 2.67
CA SER A 63 -2.78 7.36 1.38
C SER A 63 -2.21 6.45 0.27
N LYS A 64 -0.94 6.04 0.36
CA LYS A 64 -0.34 5.06 -0.57
C LYS A 64 -0.61 3.60 -0.17
N ALA A 65 -0.94 3.36 1.09
CA ALA A 65 -1.26 2.02 1.59
C ALA A 65 -2.72 1.60 1.32
N ALA A 66 -3.53 2.46 0.71
CA ALA A 66 -4.79 2.05 0.11
C ALA A 66 -4.50 1.35 -1.23
N PRO A 67 -4.50 0.01 -1.31
CA PRO A 67 -4.56 -0.64 -2.61
C PRO A 67 -5.82 -0.12 -3.31
N MET A 68 -5.66 0.17 -4.60
CA MET A 68 -6.76 0.50 -5.51
C MET A 68 -8.03 -0.30 -5.17
N PRO A 69 -9.22 0.32 -5.21
CA PRO A 69 -10.41 -0.47 -5.43
C PRO A 69 -10.20 -1.15 -6.79
N VAL A 70 -10.02 -2.47 -6.76
CA VAL A 70 -10.22 -3.31 -7.94
C VAL A 70 -11.67 -3.10 -8.35
N SER A 71 -11.91 -2.12 -9.22
CA SER A 71 -13.10 -2.07 -10.05
C SER A 71 -13.03 -3.31 -10.94
N SER A 72 -13.53 -4.44 -10.45
CA SER A 72 -13.92 -5.56 -11.28
C SER A 72 -14.93 -5.05 -12.30
N PRO A 73 -14.65 -5.09 -13.61
CA PRO A 73 -15.72 -5.06 -14.59
C PRO A 73 -16.38 -6.45 -14.59
N ALA A 74 -17.24 -6.70 -13.62
CA ALA A 74 -18.17 -7.82 -13.68
C ALA A 74 -19.17 -7.52 -14.79
N GLN A 75 -18.84 -7.98 -16.00
CA GLN A 75 -19.75 -8.11 -17.11
C GLN A 75 -20.96 -8.96 -16.69
N PRO A 76 -22.21 -8.55 -16.94
CA PRO A 76 -23.26 -9.52 -17.18
C PRO A 76 -23.27 -9.84 -18.68
N ALA A 77 -22.53 -10.90 -19.05
CA ALA A 77 -22.74 -11.59 -20.31
C ALA A 77 -24.15 -12.21 -20.27
N GLY A 78 -24.95 -11.93 -21.30
CA GLY A 78 -26.35 -12.30 -21.37
C GLY A 78 -26.57 -13.82 -21.36
N GLU A 79 -27.70 -14.21 -20.79
CA GLU A 79 -28.31 -15.51 -21.03
C GLU A 79 -29.76 -15.27 -21.41
N VAL A 80 -29.99 -15.06 -22.72
CA VAL A 80 -31.33 -15.08 -23.30
C VAL A 80 -31.54 -16.43 -23.99
N GLY A 81 -32.50 -17.19 -23.48
CA GLY A 81 -33.15 -18.27 -24.20
C GLY A 81 -33.06 -19.64 -23.54
N ARG A 82 -34.21 -20.17 -23.12
CA ARG A 82 -34.83 -21.35 -23.76
C ARG A 82 -36.28 -21.53 -23.32
N ARG A 83 -37.08 -21.87 -24.34
CA ARG A 83 -38.52 -22.11 -24.38
C ARG A 83 -38.90 -23.41 -23.66
N GLY A 84 -40.18 -23.52 -23.29
CA GLY A 84 -40.87 -24.80 -23.09
C GLY A 84 -41.94 -24.71 -22.01
N LEU A 85 -43.16 -24.26 -22.31
CA LEU A 85 -44.29 -25.04 -22.84
C LEU A 85 -45.12 -25.71 -21.72
N ASP A 86 -46.42 -25.44 -21.78
CA ASP A 86 -47.55 -26.26 -21.32
C ASP A 86 -48.25 -25.91 -19.99
N ARG A 87 -49.35 -25.14 -20.09
CA ARG A 87 -50.70 -25.64 -19.78
C ARG A 87 -51.81 -24.68 -20.26
N ARG A 88 -52.50 -25.10 -21.33
CA ARG A 88 -53.86 -24.70 -21.80
C ARG A 88 -54.95 -25.21 -20.81
N PRO A 89 -56.27 -25.01 -21.02
CA PRO A 89 -57.05 -23.89 -21.59
C PRO A 89 -58.40 -23.59 -20.84
N GLU A 90 -59.18 -22.65 -21.40
CA GLU A 90 -60.67 -22.53 -21.42
C GLU A 90 -61.47 -21.92 -20.24
N ARG A 91 -62.13 -20.79 -20.54
CA ARG A 91 -63.58 -20.48 -20.44
C ARG A 91 -63.71 -18.95 -20.38
N LEU A 92 -64.72 -18.27 -20.89
CA LEU A 92 -65.89 -18.50 -21.74
C LEU A 92 -66.42 -17.06 -21.92
N GLY A 93 -66.74 -16.66 -23.14
CA GLY A 93 -67.26 -15.32 -23.41
C GLY A 93 -68.59 -15.05 -22.70
N ILE A 94 -68.81 -13.79 -22.35
CA ILE A 94 -70.13 -13.21 -22.14
C ILE A 94 -70.01 -11.70 -22.38
N GLY A 95 -70.75 -11.20 -23.37
CA GLY A 95 -70.87 -9.79 -23.68
C GLY A 95 -71.77 -9.03 -22.71
N GLY A 96 -71.91 -7.72 -22.92
CA GLY A 96 -72.87 -6.91 -22.19
C GLY A 96 -72.64 -5.41 -22.36
N THR A 97 -73.59 -4.81 -23.06
CA THR A 97 -73.79 -3.39 -23.37
C THR A 97 -73.88 -2.47 -22.14
N ALA A 98 -73.42 -1.23 -22.28
CA ALA A 98 -74.08 -0.03 -21.74
C ALA A 98 -73.60 1.21 -22.53
#